data_AF-N6URH1-F1
#
_entry.id   AF-N6URH1-F1
#
_cell.length_a   1.000
_cell.length_b   1.000
_cell.length_c   1.000
_cell.angle_alpha   90.00
_cell.angle_beta   90.00
_cell.angle_gamma   90.00
#
_symmetry.space_group_name_H-M   'P 1'
#
loop_
_entity.id
_entity.type
_entity.pdbx_description
1 polymer ?
#
loop_
_entity_poly.entity_id
_entity_poly.type
_entity_poly.pdbx_seq_one_letter_code
_entity_poly.pdbx_strand_id
1 'polypeptide(L)'
;MLDDAIFNKMSNGVTVTNGGRVVLENAIFSKVKSGITVINGEFSMKKGWMTFNGEHGISLHTGYALLKGVIMKYEGSKATKNAQATNFIKVKGKGANFAAIKVMVIGNNKTQGVHVTDGGYVMLDYSHITGVKEAITIQDGSLWMKNGVINFGGEYGLKMKGGRVLLSNVQMNSTSNNNTEFIMVEGKSAKLKAVGVIINGNDTGKAQGIKIANGGRAWLIGTNVKKVSTGVAVQNAQVTMISSSVSFTGDYGVNLTRVVL
;
A
#
# COMPACT_ATOMS: atom_id res chain seq x y z
N MET A 1 21.08 -19.28 -8.14
CA MET A 1 20.77 -18.78 -6.78
C MET A 1 22.05 -18.14 -6.26
N LEU A 2 21.95 -16.96 -5.68
CA LEU A 2 23.09 -16.29 -5.04
C LEU A 2 22.78 -16.10 -3.56
N ASP A 3 23.70 -16.55 -2.72
CA ASP A 3 23.60 -16.43 -1.26
C ASP A 3 24.55 -15.35 -0.79
N ASP A 4 24.13 -14.60 0.24
CA ASP A 4 24.92 -13.54 0.89
C ASP A 4 25.45 -12.45 -0.07
N ALA A 5 24.76 -12.26 -1.21
CA ALA A 5 25.15 -11.27 -2.21
C ALA A 5 25.03 -9.83 -1.66
N ILE A 6 26.05 -9.00 -1.92
CA ILE A 6 26.09 -7.60 -1.48
C ILE A 6 26.07 -6.66 -2.70
N PHE A 7 25.05 -5.79 -2.75
CA PHE A 7 24.90 -4.74 -3.76
C PHE A 7 25.07 -3.38 -3.10
N ASN A 8 26.18 -2.69 -3.35
CA ASN A 8 26.51 -1.45 -2.63
C ASN A 8 26.67 -0.25 -3.58
N LYS A 9 25.97 0.85 -3.30
CA LYS A 9 26.04 2.12 -4.05
C LYS A 9 25.78 1.99 -5.56
N MET A 10 25.00 1.00 -5.96
CA MET A 10 24.63 0.74 -7.36
C MET A 10 23.54 1.71 -7.84
N SER A 11 23.50 1.98 -9.15
CA SER A 11 22.37 2.69 -9.76
C SER A 11 21.08 1.86 -9.72
N ASN A 12 21.18 0.58 -10.08
CA ASN A 12 20.15 -0.43 -9.90
C ASN A 12 20.78 -1.63 -9.18
N GLY A 13 20.11 -2.17 -8.16
CA GLY A 13 20.57 -3.38 -7.48
C GLY A 13 20.49 -4.60 -8.39
N VAL A 14 19.28 -4.95 -8.82
CA VAL A 14 19.04 -6.07 -9.75
C VAL A 14 18.07 -5.66 -10.84
N THR A 15 18.37 -6.04 -12.08
CA THR A 15 17.46 -5.93 -13.22
C THR A 15 17.24 -7.32 -13.81
N VAL A 16 15.97 -7.74 -13.92
CA VAL A 16 15.59 -9.03 -14.52
C VAL A 16 14.70 -8.76 -15.72
N THR A 17 15.10 -9.24 -16.89
CA THR A 17 14.38 -9.03 -18.15
C THR A 17 14.27 -10.31 -18.97
N ASN A 18 13.35 -10.31 -19.95
CA ASN A 18 13.31 -11.28 -21.05
C ASN A 18 13.28 -12.76 -20.62
N GLY A 19 12.43 -13.10 -19.66
CA GLY A 19 12.28 -14.45 -19.09
C GLY A 19 13.38 -14.83 -18.09
N GLY A 20 14.30 -13.91 -17.78
CA GLY A 20 15.36 -14.14 -16.80
C GLY A 20 14.80 -14.47 -15.42
N ARG A 21 15.60 -15.22 -14.64
CA ARG A 21 15.25 -15.63 -13.29
C ARG A 21 16.40 -15.35 -12.32
N VAL A 22 16.09 -14.62 -11.25
CA VAL A 22 17.04 -14.33 -10.16
C VAL A 22 16.45 -14.78 -8.83
N VAL A 23 17.25 -15.56 -8.09
CA VAL A 23 16.91 -16.05 -6.75
C VAL A 23 18.04 -15.66 -5.81
N LEU A 24 17.70 -14.89 -4.78
CA LEU A 24 18.62 -14.43 -3.74
C LEU A 24 18.21 -14.98 -2.37
N GLU A 25 19.19 -15.40 -1.57
CA GLU A 25 19.00 -15.65 -0.15
C GLU A 25 19.96 -14.78 0.68
N ASN A 26 19.44 -14.16 1.73
CA ASN A 26 20.18 -13.29 2.65
C ASN A 26 20.95 -12.12 1.99
N ALA A 27 20.49 -11.64 0.83
CA ALA A 27 21.16 -10.54 0.14
C ALA A 27 21.05 -9.20 0.88
N ILE A 28 22.06 -8.34 0.68
CA ILE A 28 22.13 -6.99 1.25
C ILE A 28 22.23 -5.98 0.12
N PHE A 29 21.26 -5.08 0.03
CA PHE A 29 21.33 -3.89 -0.80
C PHE A 29 21.60 -2.68 0.11
N SER A 30 22.71 -1.98 -0.14
CA SER A 30 23.14 -0.84 0.66
C SER A 30 23.29 0.39 -0.24
N LYS A 31 22.51 1.43 0.05
CA LYS A 31 22.57 2.74 -0.60
C LYS A 31 22.43 2.67 -2.13
N VAL A 32 21.64 1.71 -2.64
CA VAL A 32 21.35 1.66 -4.08
C VAL A 32 20.41 2.79 -4.45
N LYS A 33 20.46 3.27 -5.70
CA LYS A 33 19.49 4.28 -6.15
C LYS A 33 18.12 3.61 -6.33
N SER A 34 18.01 2.59 -7.17
CA SER A 34 16.81 1.75 -7.21
C SER A 34 17.16 0.31 -6.82
N GLY A 35 16.25 -0.37 -6.12
CA GLY A 35 16.45 -1.73 -5.64
C GLY A 35 16.40 -2.76 -6.77
N ILE A 36 15.20 -3.22 -7.09
CA ILE A 36 14.97 -4.29 -8.06
C ILE A 36 14.03 -3.80 -9.16
N THR A 37 14.36 -4.12 -10.40
CA THR A 37 13.48 -3.90 -11.56
C THR A 37 13.24 -5.21 -12.28
N VAL A 38 11.98 -5.56 -12.51
CA VAL A 38 11.57 -6.78 -13.22
C VAL A 38 10.67 -6.41 -14.39
N ILE A 39 11.07 -6.83 -15.60
CA ILE A 39 10.35 -6.58 -16.85
C ILE A 39 10.26 -7.91 -17.60
N ASN A 40 9.11 -8.58 -17.52
CA ASN A 40 8.92 -9.91 -18.08
C ASN A 40 9.94 -10.92 -17.54
N GLY A 41 10.01 -11.08 -16.22
CA GLY A 41 10.98 -11.99 -15.60
C GLY A 41 10.52 -12.48 -14.22
N GLU A 42 11.40 -13.24 -13.57
CA GLU A 42 11.15 -13.80 -12.24
C GLU A 42 12.22 -13.37 -11.25
N PHE A 43 11.79 -12.79 -10.13
CA PHE A 43 12.66 -12.45 -9.02
C PHE A 43 12.15 -13.07 -7.73
N SER A 44 13.03 -13.64 -6.92
CA SER A 44 12.69 -13.97 -5.55
C SER A 44 13.83 -13.70 -4.59
N MET A 45 13.50 -13.14 -3.42
CA MET A 45 14.45 -12.92 -2.34
C MET A 45 13.89 -13.43 -1.02
N LYS A 46 14.69 -14.23 -0.31
CA LYS A 46 14.39 -14.74 1.02
C LYS A 46 15.39 -14.18 2.02
N LYS A 47 14.88 -13.58 3.10
CA LYS A 47 15.66 -12.85 4.11
C LYS A 47 16.50 -11.73 3.49
N GLY A 48 17.24 -11.01 4.33
CA GLY A 48 18.12 -9.94 3.91
C GLY A 48 17.50 -8.55 4.02
N TRP A 49 18.27 -7.56 3.59
CA TRP A 49 18.01 -6.16 3.85
C TRP A 49 18.19 -5.34 2.58
N MET A 50 17.36 -4.32 2.40
CA MET A 50 17.48 -3.37 1.30
C MET A 50 17.38 -1.93 1.80
N THR A 51 18.40 -1.11 1.52
CA THR A 51 18.27 0.36 1.53
C THR A 51 18.35 0.94 0.13
N PHE A 52 17.44 1.87 -0.17
CA PHE A 52 17.44 2.59 -1.44
C PHE A 52 17.14 4.09 -1.27
N ASN A 53 17.62 4.90 -2.21
CA ASN A 53 17.57 6.36 -2.14
C ASN A 53 16.82 7.03 -3.30
N GLY A 54 16.49 6.24 -4.33
CA GLY A 54 15.90 6.68 -5.59
C GLY A 54 14.40 6.40 -5.69
N GLU A 55 13.98 5.88 -6.84
CA GLU A 55 12.56 5.85 -7.23
C GLU A 55 11.81 4.67 -6.65
N HIS A 56 12.47 3.50 -6.54
CA HIS A 56 11.79 2.31 -6.05
C HIS A 56 12.68 1.31 -5.31
N GLY A 57 12.05 0.61 -4.36
CA GLY A 57 12.60 -0.62 -3.79
C GLY A 57 12.40 -1.79 -4.76
N ILE A 58 11.19 -1.95 -5.28
CA ILE A 58 10.88 -2.87 -6.37
C ILE A 58 9.92 -2.25 -7.39
N SER A 59 10.20 -2.47 -8.67
CA SER A 59 9.34 -2.09 -9.81
C SER A 59 9.12 -3.30 -10.71
N LEU A 60 7.87 -3.72 -10.89
CA LEU A 60 7.46 -4.89 -11.67
C LEU A 60 6.48 -4.47 -12.77
N HIS A 61 6.79 -4.81 -14.03
CA HIS A 61 5.93 -4.51 -15.19
C HIS A 61 5.18 -5.72 -15.75
N THR A 62 5.80 -6.90 -15.72
CA THR A 62 5.20 -8.20 -16.08
C THR A 62 6.07 -9.30 -15.48
N GLY A 63 5.48 -10.47 -15.23
CA GLY A 63 6.16 -11.60 -14.61
C GLY A 63 5.90 -11.68 -13.11
N TYR A 64 6.85 -12.23 -12.36
CA TYR A 64 6.66 -12.56 -10.95
C TYR A 64 7.78 -12.02 -10.07
N ALA A 65 7.42 -11.45 -8.92
CA ALA A 65 8.39 -11.08 -7.89
C ALA A 65 7.92 -11.49 -6.49
N LEU A 66 8.79 -12.15 -5.72
CA LEU A 66 8.51 -12.64 -4.38
C LEU A 66 9.55 -12.15 -3.37
N LEU A 67 9.09 -11.53 -2.28
CA LEU A 67 9.90 -11.23 -1.10
C LEU A 67 9.40 -12.02 0.10
N LYS A 68 10.30 -12.69 0.83
CA LYS A 68 9.97 -13.42 2.06
C LYS A 68 10.93 -13.07 3.20
N GLY A 69 10.43 -12.44 4.26
CA GLY A 69 11.26 -12.08 5.42
C GLY A 69 12.28 -10.97 5.15
N VAL A 70 12.01 -10.10 4.17
CA VAL A 70 12.91 -9.02 3.74
C VAL A 70 12.57 -7.73 4.49
N ILE A 71 13.57 -6.95 4.86
CA ILE A 71 13.38 -5.60 5.37
C ILE A 71 13.83 -4.59 4.32
N MET A 72 12.97 -3.62 4.03
CA MET A 72 13.22 -2.55 3.07
C MET A 72 13.16 -1.21 3.80
N LYS A 73 14.16 -0.36 3.59
CA LYS A 73 14.25 0.97 4.18
C LYS A 73 14.58 2.01 3.11
N TYR A 74 13.91 3.15 3.17
CA TYR A 74 14.26 4.29 2.32
C TYR A 74 15.18 5.26 3.06
N GLU A 75 16.31 5.63 2.45
CA GLU A 75 17.31 6.54 3.04
C GLU A 75 17.55 7.79 2.20
N GLY A 76 16.76 7.98 1.14
CA GLY A 76 16.84 9.18 0.30
C GLY A 76 16.28 10.43 0.98
N SER A 77 16.78 11.59 0.55
CA SER A 77 16.43 12.90 1.13
C SER A 77 15.33 13.65 0.37
N LYS A 78 15.02 13.25 -0.87
CA LYS A 78 14.15 13.99 -1.79
C LYS A 78 12.74 14.16 -1.20
N ALA A 79 12.37 15.40 -0.91
CA ALA A 79 10.98 15.79 -0.72
C ALA A 79 10.37 15.95 -2.13
N THR A 80 9.71 14.92 -2.64
CA THR A 80 9.17 14.95 -4.01
C THR A 80 7.90 15.78 -4.04
N LYS A 81 8.02 17.10 -4.22
CA LYS A 81 6.87 17.98 -4.45
C LYS A 81 6.21 17.74 -5.81
N ASN A 82 6.92 17.20 -6.82
CA ASN A 82 6.41 17.02 -8.19
C ASN A 82 7.12 15.90 -9.02
N ALA A 83 7.90 15.01 -8.40
CA ALA A 83 8.46 13.84 -9.11
C ALA A 83 7.55 12.63 -8.85
N GLN A 84 7.45 11.70 -9.81
CA GLN A 84 6.75 10.41 -9.62
C GLN A 84 7.06 9.88 -8.22
N ALA A 85 6.01 9.64 -7.42
CA ALA A 85 6.17 9.30 -6.01
C ALA A 85 7.19 8.16 -5.85
N THR A 86 8.18 8.31 -4.99
CA THR A 86 9.07 7.21 -4.64
C THR A 86 8.25 6.10 -4.00
N ASN A 87 8.29 4.88 -4.53
CA ASN A 87 7.48 3.75 -4.05
C ASN A 87 8.37 2.66 -3.48
N PHE A 88 8.01 2.05 -2.34
CA PHE A 88 8.67 0.80 -1.97
C PHE A 88 8.36 -0.30 -2.98
N ILE A 89 7.09 -0.43 -3.35
CA ILE A 89 6.59 -1.45 -4.27
C ILE A 89 5.76 -0.77 -5.37
N LYS A 90 6.22 -0.87 -6.62
CA LYS A 90 5.50 -0.42 -7.81
C LYS A 90 5.18 -1.61 -8.69
N VAL A 91 3.90 -1.87 -8.95
CA VAL A 91 3.45 -2.99 -9.78
C VAL A 91 2.51 -2.45 -10.84
N LYS A 92 2.90 -2.58 -12.11
CA LYS A 92 2.17 -2.01 -13.24
C LYS A 92 1.95 -3.09 -14.29
N GLY A 93 0.75 -3.19 -14.86
CA GLY A 93 0.51 -4.01 -16.05
C GLY A 93 -0.10 -5.37 -15.76
N LYS A 94 -0.93 -5.83 -16.69
CA LYS A 94 -1.57 -7.15 -16.65
C LYS A 94 -0.49 -8.24 -16.70
N GLY A 95 -0.56 -9.19 -15.77
CA GLY A 95 0.43 -10.27 -15.65
C GLY A 95 1.63 -9.92 -14.77
N ALA A 96 1.68 -8.72 -14.19
CA ALA A 96 2.61 -8.38 -13.11
C ALA A 96 2.08 -8.89 -11.77
N ASN A 97 2.74 -9.89 -11.18
CA ASN A 97 2.34 -10.51 -9.92
C ASN A 97 3.44 -10.35 -8.87
N PHE A 98 3.16 -9.58 -7.82
CA PHE A 98 4.07 -9.39 -6.70
C PHE A 98 3.52 -10.00 -5.42
N ALA A 99 4.38 -10.68 -4.67
CA ALA A 99 4.06 -11.25 -3.37
C ALA A 99 5.10 -10.83 -2.32
N ALA A 100 4.63 -10.37 -1.17
CA ALA A 100 5.44 -10.11 0.00
C ALA A 100 4.90 -10.86 1.21
N ILE A 101 5.75 -11.67 1.84
CA ILE A 101 5.40 -12.48 3.01
C ILE A 101 6.36 -12.13 4.14
N LYS A 102 5.84 -11.63 5.27
CA LYS A 102 6.65 -11.19 6.42
C LYS A 102 7.68 -10.12 6.03
N VAL A 103 7.27 -9.16 5.20
CA VAL A 103 8.13 -8.05 4.74
C VAL A 103 7.88 -6.83 5.59
N MET A 104 8.95 -6.12 5.96
CA MET A 104 8.87 -4.85 6.67
C MET A 104 9.35 -3.70 5.78
N VAL A 105 8.48 -2.72 5.56
CA VAL A 105 8.76 -1.48 4.84
C VAL A 105 8.91 -0.33 5.84
N ILE A 106 10.05 0.35 5.81
CA ILE A 106 10.40 1.46 6.72
C ILE A 106 10.73 2.70 5.91
N GLY A 107 9.76 3.59 5.73
CA GLY A 107 9.95 4.88 5.09
C GLY A 107 10.51 5.97 6.02
N ASN A 108 10.51 7.19 5.51
CA ASN A 108 10.90 8.42 6.21
C ASN A 108 9.84 9.53 6.12
N ASN A 109 8.57 9.13 6.01
CA ASN A 109 7.37 9.96 5.84
C ASN A 109 7.34 10.80 4.56
N LYS A 110 8.14 10.45 3.54
CA LYS A 110 8.18 11.13 2.23
C LYS A 110 7.86 10.22 1.05
N THR A 111 7.76 8.92 1.28
CA THR A 111 7.58 7.91 0.24
C THR A 111 6.17 7.33 0.25
N GLN A 112 5.84 6.64 -0.83
CA GLN A 112 4.68 5.79 -0.93
C GLN A 112 5.06 4.33 -0.63
N GLY A 113 4.18 3.60 0.07
CA GLY A 113 4.36 2.16 0.29
C GLY A 113 4.19 1.36 -1.00
N VAL A 114 2.94 1.20 -1.44
CA VAL A 114 2.55 0.35 -2.56
C VAL A 114 1.78 1.17 -3.59
N HIS A 115 2.12 0.97 -4.86
CA HIS A 115 1.39 1.55 -5.98
C HIS A 115 1.13 0.48 -7.04
N VAL A 116 -0.15 0.21 -7.32
CA VAL A 116 -0.60 -0.81 -8.27
C VAL A 116 -1.43 -0.19 -9.39
N THR A 117 -1.00 -0.36 -10.64
CA THR A 117 -1.71 0.17 -11.82
C THR A 117 -1.91 -0.85 -12.93
N ASP A 118 -2.85 -0.56 -13.84
CA ASP A 118 -2.98 -1.21 -15.15
C ASP A 118 -3.12 -2.74 -15.09
N GLY A 119 -3.88 -3.27 -14.13
CA GLY A 119 -4.11 -4.71 -13.97
C GLY A 119 -3.03 -5.47 -13.20
N GLY A 120 -2.07 -4.78 -12.57
CA GLY A 120 -1.09 -5.40 -11.67
C GLY A 120 -1.75 -6.04 -10.44
N TYR A 121 -1.08 -7.06 -9.88
CA TYR A 121 -1.54 -7.78 -8.69
C TYR A 121 -0.48 -7.78 -7.58
N VAL A 122 -0.90 -7.45 -6.37
CA VAL A 122 -0.06 -7.46 -5.15
C VAL A 122 -0.71 -8.31 -4.07
N MET A 123 0.06 -9.24 -3.50
CA MET A 123 -0.27 -9.93 -2.25
C MET A 123 0.70 -9.51 -1.14
N LEU A 124 0.16 -9.12 0.01
CA LEU A 124 0.91 -8.81 1.23
C LEU A 124 0.39 -9.70 2.37
N ASP A 125 1.20 -10.60 2.89
CA ASP A 125 0.84 -11.46 4.03
C ASP A 125 1.81 -11.24 5.18
N TYR A 126 1.30 -11.01 6.39
CA TYR A 126 2.09 -10.69 7.58
C TYR A 126 3.11 -9.56 7.37
N SER A 127 2.82 -8.63 6.47
CA SER A 127 3.75 -7.58 6.07
C SER A 127 3.35 -6.24 6.67
N HIS A 128 4.35 -5.44 7.05
CA HIS A 128 4.18 -4.16 7.73
C HIS A 128 4.68 -3.02 6.86
N ILE A 129 3.87 -1.97 6.72
CA ILE A 129 4.23 -0.73 6.04
C ILE A 129 4.23 0.37 7.09
N THR A 130 5.40 0.96 7.35
CA THR A 130 5.53 2.00 8.38
C THR A 130 6.39 3.17 7.90
N GLY A 131 6.15 4.35 8.48
CA GLY A 131 6.90 5.56 8.17
C GLY A 131 6.76 6.01 6.72
N VAL A 132 5.63 5.74 6.07
CA VAL A 132 5.35 6.20 4.71
C VAL A 132 4.47 7.45 4.74
N LYS A 133 4.56 8.30 3.72
CA LYS A 133 3.61 9.41 3.54
C LYS A 133 2.24 8.81 3.21
N GLU A 134 2.12 8.21 2.04
CA GLU A 134 0.91 7.52 1.60
C GLU A 134 1.16 6.01 1.58
N ALA A 135 0.24 5.18 2.09
CA ALA A 135 0.54 3.75 2.17
C ALA A 135 0.24 2.99 0.88
N ILE A 136 -0.99 3.04 0.35
CA ILE A 136 -1.40 2.23 -0.80
C ILE A 136 -2.21 3.05 -1.80
N THR A 137 -1.82 3.01 -3.08
CA THR A 137 -2.62 3.52 -4.21
C THR A 137 -2.91 2.42 -5.21
N ILE A 138 -4.18 2.31 -5.62
CA ILE A 138 -4.66 1.37 -6.64
C ILE A 138 -5.34 2.15 -7.76
N GLN A 139 -4.93 1.91 -9.01
CA GLN A 139 -5.57 2.45 -10.22
C GLN A 139 -5.79 1.30 -11.20
N ASP A 140 -6.99 0.74 -11.21
CA ASP A 140 -7.32 -0.47 -12.00
C ASP A 140 -6.41 -1.69 -11.76
N GLY A 141 -5.83 -1.79 -10.56
CA GLY A 141 -5.05 -2.94 -10.08
C GLY A 141 -5.82 -3.84 -9.12
N SER A 142 -5.13 -4.83 -8.56
CA SER A 142 -5.66 -5.69 -7.49
C SER A 142 -4.68 -5.83 -6.34
N LEU A 143 -5.20 -5.79 -5.11
CA LEU A 143 -4.41 -5.99 -3.90
C LEU A 143 -5.13 -6.89 -2.90
N TRP A 144 -4.41 -7.87 -2.38
CA TRP A 144 -4.82 -8.67 -1.24
C TRP A 144 -3.82 -8.50 -0.10
N MET A 145 -4.26 -7.96 1.02
CA MET A 145 -3.46 -7.85 2.24
C MET A 145 -4.09 -8.63 3.40
N LYS A 146 -3.28 -9.44 4.08
CA LYS A 146 -3.69 -10.27 5.23
C LYS A 146 -2.74 -10.12 6.41
N ASN A 147 -3.29 -10.04 7.62
CA ASN A 147 -2.55 -10.08 8.90
C ASN A 147 -1.41 -9.05 9.00
N GLY A 148 -1.62 -7.81 8.54
CA GLY A 148 -0.57 -6.81 8.45
C GLY A 148 -0.90 -5.50 9.15
N VAL A 149 0.09 -4.61 9.18
CA VAL A 149 -0.02 -3.28 9.80
C VAL A 149 0.36 -2.21 8.79
N ILE A 150 -0.42 -1.14 8.76
CA ILE A 150 -0.17 0.07 7.97
C ILE A 150 -0.07 1.26 8.92
N ASN A 151 1.08 1.94 8.92
CA ASN A 151 1.31 3.21 9.61
C ASN A 151 1.72 4.27 8.59
N PHE A 152 0.91 5.31 8.43
CA PHE A 152 1.13 6.34 7.41
C PHE A 152 0.97 7.74 8.00
N GLY A 153 1.68 8.73 7.44
CA GLY A 153 1.72 10.10 7.94
C GLY A 153 1.09 11.14 7.01
N GLY A 154 0.54 10.72 5.87
CA GLY A 154 0.04 11.59 4.81
C GLY A 154 -1.48 11.70 4.77
N GLU A 155 -1.98 11.89 3.56
CA GLU A 155 -3.40 12.08 3.26
C GLU A 155 -4.17 10.76 3.37
N TYR A 156 -3.57 9.61 3.08
CA TYR A 156 -4.29 8.34 3.07
C TYR A 156 -3.49 7.07 3.34
N GLY A 157 -4.20 6.11 3.93
CA GLY A 157 -3.74 4.72 4.08
C GLY A 157 -4.00 3.90 2.81
N LEU A 158 -5.20 4.02 2.24
CA LEU A 158 -5.56 3.38 0.98
C LEU A 158 -6.35 4.35 0.12
N LYS A 159 -5.92 4.57 -1.12
CA LYS A 159 -6.70 5.26 -2.15
C LYS A 159 -6.87 4.37 -3.37
N MET A 160 -8.10 4.10 -3.77
CA MET A 160 -8.38 3.34 -4.99
C MET A 160 -9.29 4.10 -5.95
N LYS A 161 -8.86 4.17 -7.22
CA LYS A 161 -9.62 4.65 -8.38
C LYS A 161 -9.74 3.50 -9.37
N GLY A 162 -10.76 2.68 -9.18
CA GLY A 162 -10.92 1.39 -9.87
C GLY A 162 -10.19 0.22 -9.20
N GLY A 163 -10.31 -0.97 -9.80
CA GLY A 163 -9.67 -2.19 -9.31
C GLY A 163 -10.37 -2.86 -8.12
N ARG A 164 -9.68 -3.84 -7.51
CA ARG A 164 -10.20 -4.66 -6.40
C ARG A 164 -9.22 -4.72 -5.23
N VAL A 165 -9.70 -4.48 -4.03
CA VAL A 165 -8.90 -4.60 -2.81
C VAL A 165 -9.59 -5.52 -1.81
N LEU A 166 -8.83 -6.48 -1.27
CA LEU A 166 -9.20 -7.28 -0.11
C LEU A 166 -8.23 -6.98 1.04
N LEU A 167 -8.76 -6.47 2.14
CA LEU A 167 -8.05 -6.34 3.42
C LEU A 167 -8.64 -7.34 4.41
N SER A 168 -7.80 -8.17 5.03
CA SER A 168 -8.21 -9.17 6.01
C SER A 168 -7.33 -9.10 7.25
N ASN A 169 -7.90 -8.82 8.42
CA ASN A 169 -7.15 -8.68 9.68
C ASN A 169 -6.00 -7.68 9.56
N VAL A 170 -6.29 -6.50 9.01
CA VAL A 170 -5.31 -5.43 8.83
C VAL A 170 -5.56 -4.34 9.84
N GLN A 171 -4.51 -3.92 10.55
CA GLN A 171 -4.55 -2.73 11.39
C GLN A 171 -3.98 -1.54 10.62
N MET A 172 -4.68 -0.42 10.65
CA MET A 172 -4.26 0.84 10.05
C MET A 172 -4.17 1.91 11.14
N ASN A 173 -3.06 2.64 11.19
CA ASN A 173 -2.82 3.74 12.11
C ASN A 173 -2.33 4.97 11.32
N SER A 174 -2.76 6.16 11.72
CA SER A 174 -2.25 7.42 11.15
C SER A 174 -1.34 8.13 12.15
N THR A 175 -0.24 8.68 11.65
CA THR A 175 0.63 9.61 12.38
C THR A 175 0.50 11.04 11.84
N SER A 176 -0.50 11.30 10.98
CA SER A 176 -0.71 12.60 10.34
C SER A 176 -1.38 13.61 11.27
N ASN A 177 -0.85 14.83 11.35
CA ASN A 177 -1.50 15.95 12.05
C ASN A 177 -2.38 16.81 11.11
N ASN A 178 -2.58 16.36 9.87
CA ASN A 178 -3.38 17.01 8.84
C ASN A 178 -4.66 16.23 8.58
N ASN A 179 -5.51 16.74 7.69
CA ASN A 179 -6.66 16.01 7.18
C ASN A 179 -6.18 14.70 6.55
N THR A 180 -6.83 13.60 6.93
CA THR A 180 -6.39 12.26 6.54
C THR A 180 -7.60 11.33 6.40
N GLU A 181 -7.63 10.55 5.33
CA GLU A 181 -8.62 9.51 5.07
C GLU A 181 -7.95 8.13 5.15
N PHE A 182 -8.38 7.26 6.08
CA PHE A 182 -7.76 5.93 6.15
C PHE A 182 -8.01 5.11 4.88
N ILE A 183 -9.23 5.19 4.35
CA ILE A 183 -9.62 4.47 3.14
C ILE A 183 -10.46 5.38 2.24
N MET A 184 -10.05 5.53 0.98
CA MET A 184 -10.78 6.18 -0.10
C MET A 184 -11.10 5.18 -1.22
N VAL A 185 -12.39 4.97 -1.48
CA VAL A 185 -12.90 4.10 -2.55
C VAL A 185 -13.67 4.94 -3.56
N GLU A 186 -13.05 5.26 -4.69
CA GLU A 186 -13.61 6.19 -5.68
C GLU A 186 -13.75 5.53 -7.06
N GLY A 187 -14.87 5.79 -7.72
CA GLY A 187 -15.10 5.35 -9.10
C GLY A 187 -15.88 4.05 -9.23
N LYS A 188 -16.66 3.93 -10.31
CA LYS A 188 -17.62 2.83 -10.54
C LYS A 188 -16.98 1.44 -10.57
N SER A 189 -15.70 1.33 -10.97
CA SER A 189 -14.97 0.06 -11.01
C SER A 189 -14.28 -0.29 -9.69
N ALA A 190 -14.24 0.63 -8.70
CA ALA A 190 -13.55 0.42 -7.42
C ALA A 190 -14.37 -0.46 -6.48
N LYS A 191 -13.79 -1.58 -6.08
CA LYS A 191 -14.42 -2.53 -5.14
C LYS A 191 -13.50 -2.87 -3.99
N LEU A 192 -13.90 -2.51 -2.78
CA LEU A 192 -13.21 -2.85 -1.53
C LEU A 192 -13.98 -3.94 -0.77
N LYS A 193 -13.27 -4.94 -0.27
CA LYS A 193 -13.76 -5.81 0.80
C LYS A 193 -12.78 -5.73 1.98
N ALA A 194 -13.26 -5.27 3.12
CA ALA A 194 -12.53 -5.17 4.38
C ALA A 194 -13.15 -6.15 5.37
N VAL A 195 -12.35 -7.09 5.88
CA VAL A 195 -12.76 -8.12 6.84
C VAL A 195 -11.87 -8.05 8.07
N GLY A 196 -12.44 -7.79 9.25
CA GLY A 196 -11.67 -7.69 10.49
C GLY A 196 -10.64 -6.55 10.47
N VAL A 197 -10.91 -5.47 9.74
CA VAL A 197 -10.00 -4.34 9.63
C VAL A 197 -10.16 -3.42 10.84
N ILE A 198 -9.05 -3.00 11.44
CA ILE A 198 -9.03 -2.04 12.55
C ILE A 198 -8.44 -0.73 12.03
N ILE A 199 -9.20 0.35 12.12
CA ILE A 199 -8.77 1.71 11.82
C ILE A 199 -8.62 2.45 13.15
N ASN A 200 -7.39 2.89 13.42
CA ASN A 200 -7.06 3.72 14.57
C ASN A 200 -6.63 5.09 14.07
N GLY A 201 -7.55 6.05 14.13
CA GLY A 201 -7.17 7.45 14.08
C GLY A 201 -6.25 7.84 15.23
N ASN A 202 -5.88 9.10 15.28
CA ASN A 202 -4.92 9.64 16.24
C ASN A 202 -5.50 10.76 17.11
N ASP A 203 -6.84 10.83 17.20
CA ASP A 203 -7.56 11.79 18.06
C ASP A 203 -7.25 13.27 17.77
N THR A 204 -6.68 13.60 16.61
CA THR A 204 -6.37 14.99 16.19
C THR A 204 -7.58 15.81 15.76
N GLY A 205 -8.77 15.19 15.69
CA GLY A 205 -9.98 15.82 15.16
C GLY A 205 -10.00 16.01 13.64
N LYS A 206 -9.01 15.49 12.90
CA LYS A 206 -8.86 15.68 11.45
C LYS A 206 -9.00 14.42 10.60
N ALA A 207 -9.12 13.26 11.24
CA ALA A 207 -9.18 11.99 10.55
C ALA A 207 -10.61 11.61 10.14
N GLN A 208 -10.79 11.23 8.88
CA GLN A 208 -11.92 10.49 8.37
C GLN A 208 -11.57 9.01 8.30
N GLY A 209 -12.44 8.13 8.81
CA GLY A 209 -12.26 6.68 8.69
C GLY A 209 -12.31 6.22 7.24
N ILE A 210 -13.51 6.13 6.66
CA ILE A 210 -13.70 5.55 5.33
C ILE A 210 -14.53 6.51 4.47
N LYS A 211 -14.07 6.79 3.26
CA LYS A 211 -14.78 7.58 2.25
C LYS A 211 -15.03 6.72 1.01
N ILE A 212 -16.29 6.66 0.58
CA ILE A 212 -16.72 5.89 -0.59
C ILE A 212 -17.49 6.84 -1.49
N ALA A 213 -17.01 7.07 -2.72
CA ALA A 213 -17.58 8.08 -3.60
C ALA A 213 -17.65 7.65 -5.07
N ASN A 214 -18.45 8.37 -5.85
CA ASN A 214 -18.44 8.34 -7.32
C ASN A 214 -18.64 6.92 -7.90
N GLY A 215 -19.58 6.16 -7.33
CA GLY A 215 -19.91 4.80 -7.74
C GLY A 215 -19.04 3.70 -7.12
N GLY A 216 -18.10 4.07 -6.24
CA GLY A 216 -17.30 3.11 -5.47
C GLY A 216 -18.18 2.19 -4.61
N ARG A 217 -17.69 0.97 -4.36
CA ARG A 217 -18.41 -0.03 -3.56
C ARG A 217 -17.52 -0.62 -2.49
N ALA A 218 -18.02 -0.71 -1.27
CA ALA A 218 -17.30 -1.33 -0.16
C ALA A 218 -18.15 -2.31 0.65
N TRP A 219 -17.55 -3.42 1.04
CA TRP A 219 -18.06 -4.34 2.06
C TRP A 219 -17.15 -4.25 3.29
N LEU A 220 -17.73 -3.84 4.41
CA LEU A 220 -17.08 -3.71 5.71
C LEU A 220 -17.66 -4.78 6.63
N ILE A 221 -16.86 -5.79 6.97
CA ILE A 221 -17.30 -6.96 7.72
C ILE A 221 -16.40 -7.09 8.95
N GLY A 222 -16.94 -6.91 10.15
CA GLY A 222 -16.10 -6.88 11.37
C GLY A 222 -15.11 -5.72 11.38
N THR A 223 -15.37 -4.64 10.64
CA THR A 223 -14.48 -3.48 10.58
C THR A 223 -14.71 -2.59 11.80
N ASN A 224 -13.66 -2.25 12.53
CA ASN A 224 -13.70 -1.36 13.68
C ASN A 224 -12.99 -0.04 13.36
N VAL A 225 -13.74 1.06 13.36
CA VAL A 225 -13.22 2.41 13.16
C VAL A 225 -13.26 3.14 14.50
N LYS A 226 -12.13 3.64 14.97
CA LYS A 226 -12.04 4.41 16.22
C LYS A 226 -11.03 5.54 16.12
N LYS A 227 -11.13 6.50 17.06
CA LYS A 227 -10.21 7.65 17.18
C LYS A 227 -10.21 8.58 15.97
N VAL A 228 -11.31 8.60 15.23
CA VAL A 228 -11.52 9.45 14.04
C VAL A 228 -12.46 10.60 14.38
N SER A 229 -12.33 11.70 13.65
CA SER A 229 -13.29 12.80 13.70
C SER A 229 -14.62 12.36 13.09
N THR A 230 -14.57 11.81 11.88
CA THR A 230 -15.74 11.31 11.16
C THR A 230 -15.53 9.86 10.74
N GLY A 231 -16.60 9.07 10.80
CA GLY A 231 -16.54 7.62 10.60
C GLY A 231 -16.52 7.20 9.12
N VAL A 232 -17.70 6.90 8.57
CA VAL A 232 -17.89 6.43 7.20
C VAL A 232 -18.72 7.45 6.39
N ALA A 233 -18.17 7.97 5.31
CA ALA A 233 -18.85 8.86 4.38
C ALA A 233 -19.12 8.14 3.05
N VAL A 234 -20.37 8.19 2.57
CA VAL A 234 -20.79 7.58 1.32
C VAL A 234 -21.47 8.62 0.44
N GLN A 235 -20.95 8.83 -0.77
CA GLN A 235 -21.46 9.84 -1.71
C GLN A 235 -21.66 9.24 -3.10
N ASN A 236 -22.91 9.13 -3.56
CA ASN A 236 -23.23 8.51 -4.86
C ASN A 236 -22.56 7.12 -5.02
N ALA A 237 -22.56 6.34 -3.94
CA ALA A 237 -21.79 5.12 -3.79
C ALA A 237 -22.54 4.09 -2.96
N GLN A 238 -21.97 2.89 -2.81
CA GLN A 238 -22.60 1.79 -2.07
C GLN A 238 -21.69 1.28 -0.97
N VAL A 239 -22.27 1.03 0.19
CA VAL A 239 -21.60 0.37 1.31
C VAL A 239 -22.49 -0.74 1.86
N THR A 240 -21.88 -1.85 2.24
CA THR A 240 -22.50 -2.88 3.09
C THR A 240 -21.66 -2.99 4.35
N MET A 241 -22.30 -2.84 5.51
CA MET A 241 -21.65 -2.95 6.82
C MET A 241 -22.27 -4.10 7.61
N ILE A 242 -21.45 -5.07 8.04
CA ILE A 242 -21.88 -6.24 8.79
C ILE A 242 -20.99 -6.35 10.03
N SER A 243 -21.59 -6.45 11.22
CA SER A 243 -20.88 -6.61 12.50
C SER A 243 -19.72 -5.61 12.68
N SER A 244 -19.89 -4.39 12.18
CA SER A 244 -18.85 -3.35 12.17
C SER A 244 -19.18 -2.27 13.21
N SER A 245 -18.16 -1.62 13.76
CA SER A 245 -18.31 -0.57 14.77
C SER A 245 -17.63 0.72 14.34
N VAL A 246 -18.21 1.86 14.72
CA VAL A 246 -17.65 3.18 14.44
C VAL A 246 -17.76 4.03 15.70
N SER A 247 -16.61 4.48 16.20
CA SER A 247 -16.47 5.46 17.28
C SER A 247 -15.82 6.72 16.73
N PHE A 248 -16.51 7.84 16.88
CA PHE A 248 -16.15 9.13 16.26
C PHE A 248 -16.35 10.28 17.27
N THR A 249 -15.69 11.42 17.02
CA THR A 249 -15.76 12.59 17.91
C THR A 249 -16.36 13.83 17.26
N GLY A 250 -16.44 13.87 15.93
CA GLY A 250 -17.01 14.95 15.14
C GLY A 250 -18.45 14.67 14.71
N ASP A 251 -18.80 15.14 13.52
CA ASP A 251 -20.19 15.30 13.10
C ASP A 251 -20.96 13.99 12.90
N TYR A 252 -20.29 12.91 12.48
CA TYR A 252 -20.98 11.67 12.13
C TYR A 252 -20.14 10.39 12.23
N GLY A 253 -20.83 9.31 12.61
CA GLY A 253 -20.32 7.94 12.48
C GLY A 253 -20.57 7.36 11.08
N VAL A 254 -21.75 7.59 10.50
CA VAL A 254 -22.07 7.21 9.12
C VAL A 254 -22.86 8.33 8.47
N ASN A 255 -22.44 8.79 7.28
CA ASN A 255 -23.12 9.81 6.50
C ASN A 255 -23.35 9.31 5.07
N LEU A 256 -24.61 9.39 4.61
CA LEU A 256 -25.04 8.98 3.29
C LEU A 256 -25.53 10.22 2.53
N THR A 257 -24.86 10.54 1.43
CA THR A 257 -25.22 11.68 0.58
C THR A 257 -25.44 11.24 -0.86
N ARG A 258 -26.44 11.86 -1.50
CA ARG A 258 -26.68 11.74 -2.93
C ARG A 258 -26.63 13.12 -3.53
N VAL A 259 -25.75 13.32 -4.50
CA VAL A 259 -25.75 14.54 -5.32
C VAL A 259 -26.55 14.20 -6.57
N VAL A 260 -27.77 14.74 -6.65
CA VAL A 260 -28.53 14.77 -7.89
C VAL A 260 -27.96 15.93 -8.70
N LEU A 261 -27.31 15.63 -9.82
CA LEU A 261 -26.89 16.63 -10.80
C LEU A 261 -28.07 17.00 -11.68
#